data_AF-A0AA39NRW1-F1
#
_entry.id   AF-A0AA39NRW1-F1
#
_cell.length_a   1.000
_cell.length_b   1.000
_cell.length_c   1.000
_cell.angle_alpha   90.00
_cell.angle_beta   90.00
_cell.angle_gamma   90.00
#
_symmetry.space_group_name_H-M   'P 1'
#
loop_
_entity.id
_entity.type
_entity.pdbx_description
1 polymer ?
#
loop_
_entity_poly.entity_id
_entity_poly.type
_entity_poly.pdbx_seq_one_letter_code
_entity_poly.pdbx_strand_id
1 'polypeptide(L)'
;MLEVSRGEHPCSWTRGDEDDSGEEHPWQTTIMGDAPPSYCLCEHANYTYMKELQTLLFLPTKNIVRRLVIECAADGCNAFRKACKTSLHDVVLALKDKVVWFK
;
A
#
# COMPACT_ATOMS: atom_id res chain seq x y z
N MET A 1 29.61 -25.99 -24.42
CA MET A 1 28.17 -25.75 -24.60
C MET A 1 27.47 -26.38 -23.41
N LEU A 2 27.00 -25.58 -22.46
CA LEU A 2 26.19 -26.07 -21.35
C LEU A 2 24.74 -25.87 -21.74
N GLU A 3 24.00 -26.97 -21.90
CA GLU A 3 22.55 -26.94 -22.08
C GLU A 3 21.91 -26.38 -20.81
N VAL A 4 21.29 -25.21 -20.92
CA VAL A 4 20.48 -24.64 -19.85
C VAL A 4 19.12 -25.32 -19.92
N SER A 5 18.86 -26.26 -19.01
CA SER A 5 17.52 -26.79 -18.81
C SER A 5 16.65 -25.70 -18.19
N ARG A 6 15.55 -25.37 -18.87
CA ARG A 6 14.56 -24.44 -18.37
C ARG A 6 13.92 -25.08 -17.13
N GLY A 7 14.02 -24.45 -15.96
CA GLY A 7 13.44 -24.99 -14.73
C GLY A 7 11.92 -25.05 -14.87
N GLU A 8 11.37 -26.26 -14.96
CA GLU A 8 9.93 -26.50 -14.90
C GLU A 8 9.49 -26.42 -13.44
N HIS A 9 8.51 -25.55 -13.18
CA HIS A 9 7.90 -25.44 -11.86
C HIS A 9 7.14 -26.75 -11.57
N PRO A 10 7.20 -27.30 -10.34
CA PRO A 10 6.56 -28.58 -10.00
C PRO A 10 5.03 -28.58 -10.11
N CYS A 11 4.41 -27.41 -10.31
CA CYS A 11 3.01 -27.30 -10.68
C CYS A 11 2.82 -26.24 -11.77
N SER A 12 1.97 -26.53 -12.77
CA SER A 12 1.63 -25.59 -13.83
C SER A 12 0.78 -24.46 -13.25
N TRP A 13 1.30 -23.23 -13.27
CA TRP A 13 0.49 -22.03 -12.99
C TRP A 13 -0.49 -21.72 -14.12
N THR A 14 -0.36 -22.39 -15.25
CA THR A 14 -1.40 -22.45 -16.29
C THR A 14 -2.53 -23.34 -15.80
N ARG A 15 -3.68 -22.72 -15.58
CA ARG A 15 -4.96 -23.36 -15.29
C ARG A 15 -5.17 -24.48 -16.31
N GLY A 16 -5.21 -25.73 -15.86
CA GLY A 16 -5.63 -26.83 -16.72
C GLY A 16 -7.09 -26.62 -17.10
N ASP A 17 -7.46 -26.91 -18.35
CA ASP A 17 -8.84 -26.83 -18.86
C ASP A 17 -9.82 -27.76 -18.11
N GLU A 18 -9.34 -28.53 -17.13
CA GLU A 18 -10.11 -29.48 -16.32
C GLU A 18 -10.86 -28.83 -15.14
N ASP A 19 -10.50 -27.60 -14.75
CA ASP A 19 -11.15 -26.85 -13.65
C ASP A 19 -12.11 -25.75 -14.19
N ASP A 20 -12.73 -26.05 -15.33
CA ASP A 20 -13.79 -25.24 -15.96
C ASP A 20 -15.16 -25.85 -15.67
N SER A 21 -15.55 -25.88 -14.40
CA SER A 21 -16.97 -26.09 -14.03
C SER A 21 -17.86 -24.90 -14.44
N GLY A 22 -17.30 -23.87 -15.11
CA GLY A 22 -17.98 -22.63 -15.44
C GLY A 22 -18.26 -21.72 -14.24
N GLU A 23 -17.88 -22.12 -13.02
CA GLU A 23 -18.06 -21.28 -11.84
C GLU A 23 -16.92 -20.27 -11.74
N GLU A 24 -17.27 -18.98 -11.89
CA GLU A 24 -16.35 -17.87 -11.71
C GLU A 24 -15.90 -17.79 -10.24
N HIS A 25 -14.58 -17.84 -10.00
CA HIS A 25 -14.03 -17.64 -8.66
C HIS A 25 -14.21 -16.18 -8.21
N PRO A 26 -14.45 -15.93 -6.90
CA PRO A 26 -14.67 -16.93 -5.85
C PRO A 26 -16.07 -17.55 -5.90
N TRP A 27 -16.17 -18.85 -5.55
CA TRP A 27 -17.45 -19.58 -5.54
C TRP A 27 -18.49 -18.90 -4.65
N GLN A 28 -19.78 -19.00 -5.03
CA GLN A 28 -20.87 -18.42 -4.24
C GLN A 28 -20.90 -18.92 -2.80
N THR A 29 -20.54 -20.18 -2.57
CA THR A 29 -20.43 -20.78 -1.23
C THR A 29 -19.35 -20.12 -0.39
N THR A 30 -18.25 -19.68 -1.00
CA THR A 30 -17.18 -18.92 -0.34
C THR A 30 -17.64 -17.50 0.01
N ILE A 31 -18.43 -16.87 -0.86
CA ILE A 31 -18.97 -15.52 -0.64
C ILE A 31 -20.02 -15.51 0.47
N MET A 32 -20.88 -16.54 0.51
CA MET A 32 -21.99 -16.66 1.46
C MET A 32 -21.62 -17.37 2.77
N GLY A 33 -20.38 -17.84 2.90
CA GLY A 33 -19.89 -18.50 4.10
C GLY A 33 -19.82 -17.55 5.29
N ASP A 34 -19.95 -18.09 6.51
CA ASP A 34 -19.80 -17.31 7.72
C ASP A 34 -18.39 -16.73 7.84
N ALA A 35 -18.30 -15.52 8.39
CA ALA A 35 -17.01 -14.90 8.68
C ALA A 35 -16.20 -15.79 9.64
N PRO A 36 -14.87 -15.91 9.45
CA PRO A 36 -14.06 -16.73 10.32
C PRO A 36 -14.14 -16.21 11.76
N PRO A 37 -13.98 -17.08 12.77
CA PRO A 37 -14.05 -16.67 14.19
C PRO A 37 -13.00 -15.61 14.57
N SER A 38 -11.94 -15.46 13.76
CA SER A 38 -10.92 -14.40 13.91
C SER A 38 -11.32 -13.05 13.30
N TYR A 39 -12.43 -12.96 12.54
CA TYR A 39 -12.80 -11.77 11.78
C TYR A 39 -12.84 -10.50 12.65
N CYS A 40 -13.59 -10.55 13.77
CA CYS A 40 -13.72 -9.39 14.66
C CYS A 40 -12.38 -8.95 15.26
N LEU A 41 -11.48 -9.90 15.55
CA LEU A 41 -10.14 -9.59 16.05
C LEU A 41 -9.30 -8.89 14.98
N CYS A 42 -9.31 -9.42 13.75
CA CYS A 42 -8.59 -8.83 12.62
C CYS A 42 -9.11 -7.43 12.28
N GLU A 43 -10.43 -7.25 12.30
CA GLU A 43 -11.07 -5.96 12.07
C GLU A 43 -10.65 -4.94 13.14
N HIS A 44 -10.72 -5.30 14.42
CA HIS A 44 -10.34 -4.42 15.52
C HIS A 44 -8.85 -4.08 15.51
N ALA A 45 -8.00 -5.07 15.21
CA ALA A 45 -6.56 -4.88 15.08
C ALA A 45 -6.22 -3.92 13.93
N ASN A 46 -6.87 -4.07 12.78
CA ASN A 46 -6.69 -3.17 11.63
C ASN A 46 -7.15 -1.74 11.98
N TYR A 47 -8.35 -1.59 12.55
CA TYR A 47 -8.86 -0.28 12.96
C TYR A 47 -7.90 0.44 13.91
N THR A 48 -7.44 -0.26 14.95
CA THR A 48 -6.51 0.29 15.93
C THR A 48 -5.16 0.63 15.30
N TYR A 49 -4.62 -0.26 14.47
CA TYR A 49 -3.39 -0.01 13.72
C TYR A 49 -3.48 1.25 12.87
N MET A 50 -4.55 1.41 12.08
CA MET A 50 -4.73 2.57 11.22
C MET A 50 -4.87 3.87 12.01
N LYS A 51 -5.58 3.83 13.14
CA LYS A 51 -5.72 4.98 14.04
C LYS A 51 -4.37 5.41 14.65
N GLU A 52 -3.60 4.45 15.15
CA GLU A 52 -2.29 4.74 15.74
C GLU A 52 -1.29 5.21 14.67
N LEU A 53 -1.31 4.59 13.49
CA LEU A 53 -0.49 5.01 12.35
C LEU A 53 -0.80 6.44 11.94
N GLN A 54 -2.09 6.81 11.84
CA GLN A 54 -2.51 8.18 11.55
C GLN A 54 -2.02 9.16 12.63
N THR A 55 -2.14 8.78 13.90
CA THR A 55 -1.71 9.61 15.03
C THR A 55 -0.21 9.87 14.98
N LEU A 56 0.59 8.84 14.70
CA LEU A 56 2.05 8.94 14.57
C LEU A 56 2.49 9.76 13.35
N LEU A 57 1.83 9.57 12.22
CA LEU A 57 2.21 10.22 10.95
C LEU A 57 1.64 11.63 10.80
N PHE A 58 0.65 12.04 11.58
CA PHE A 58 -0.01 13.33 11.42
C PHE A 58 0.97 14.51 11.51
N LEU A 59 1.76 14.56 12.57
CA LEU A 59 2.68 15.67 12.82
C LEU A 59 3.83 15.73 11.78
N PRO A 60 4.53 14.61 11.47
CA PRO A 60 5.52 14.57 10.40
C PRO A 60 4.97 14.98 9.03
N THR A 61 3.79 14.46 8.65
CA THR A 61 3.18 14.78 7.35
C THR A 61 2.81 16.26 7.26
N LYS A 62 2.32 16.85 8.36
CA LYS A 62 2.06 18.30 8.45
C LYS A 62 3.33 19.12 8.23
N ASN A 63 4.47 18.67 8.75
CA ASN A 63 5.75 19.34 8.57
C ASN A 63 6.27 19.25 7.13
N ILE A 64 6.08 18.11 6.46
CA ILE A 64 6.38 17.97 5.02
C ILE A 64 5.57 18.99 4.20
N VAL A 65 4.26 19.07 4.47
CA VAL A 65 3.38 20.03 3.77
C VAL A 65 3.82 21.47 4.02
N ARG A 66 4.16 21.83 5.26
CA ARG A 66 4.69 23.16 5.59
C ARG A 66 5.97 23.48 4.82
N ARG A 67 6.93 22.55 4.80
CA ARG A 67 8.19 22.71 4.06
C ARG A 67 7.91 22.93 2.57
N LEU A 68 7.03 22.13 2.00
CA LEU A 68 6.64 22.23 0.59
C LEU A 68 6.00 23.59 0.28
N VAL A 69 5.14 24.12 1.16
CA VAL A 69 4.54 25.45 1.01
C VAL A 69 5.61 26.56 1.07
N ILE A 70 6.56 26.47 2.00
CA ILE A 70 7.64 27.46 2.14
C ILE A 70 8.55 27.46 0.91
N GLU A 71 9.01 26.27 0.48
CA GLU A 71 9.83 26.12 -0.74
C GLU A 71 9.10 26.68 -1.97
N CYS A 72 7.82 26.32 -2.14
CA CYS A 72 7.02 26.78 -3.27
C CYS A 72 6.79 28.30 -3.26
N ALA A 73 6.61 28.90 -2.08
CA ALA A 73 6.48 30.34 -1.94
C ALA A 73 7.78 31.07 -2.33
N ALA A 74 8.94 30.52 -1.97
CA ALA A 74 10.24 31.06 -2.36
C ALA A 74 10.49 30.95 -3.88
N ASP A 75 10.09 29.83 -4.48
CA ASP A 75 10.26 29.56 -5.92
C ASP A 75 9.17 30.22 -6.80
N GLY A 76 8.16 30.86 -6.19
CA GLY A 76 7.01 31.43 -6.90
C GLY A 76 6.12 30.40 -7.60
N CYS A 77 6.10 29.14 -7.13
CA CYS A 77 5.33 28.06 -7.72
C CYS A 77 4.16 27.59 -6.84
N ASN A 78 3.17 26.91 -7.44
CA ASN A 78 2.00 26.46 -6.71
C ASN A 78 2.27 25.13 -5.97
N ALA A 79 2.19 25.20 -4.63
CA ALA A 79 2.37 24.07 -3.72
C ALA A 79 1.43 22.89 -4.01
N PHE A 80 0.15 23.14 -4.28
CA PHE A 80 -0.81 22.10 -4.62
C PHE A 80 -0.38 21.31 -5.86
N ARG A 81 0.08 22.02 -6.91
CA ARG A 81 0.55 21.38 -8.14
C ARG A 81 1.81 20.55 -7.92
N LYS A 82 2.71 20.96 -7.02
CA LYS A 82 3.90 20.19 -6.62
C LYS A 82 3.49 18.95 -5.83
N ALA A 83 2.57 19.09 -4.87
CA ALA A 83 2.06 17.98 -4.07
C ALA A 83 1.39 16.89 -4.91
N CYS A 84 0.54 17.25 -5.88
CA CYS A 84 -0.11 16.27 -6.76
C CYS A 84 0.86 15.44 -7.61
N LYS A 85 2.08 15.94 -7.84
CA LYS A 85 3.14 15.23 -8.58
C LYS A 85 4.08 14.44 -7.68
N THR A 86 3.94 14.60 -6.36
CA THR A 86 4.81 13.95 -5.38
C THR A 86 4.38 12.49 -5.24
N SER A 87 5.31 11.56 -5.45
CA SER A 87 5.00 10.14 -5.30
C SER A 87 4.97 9.74 -3.83
N LEU A 88 4.32 8.61 -3.52
CA LEU A 88 4.38 8.04 -2.17
C LEU A 88 5.82 7.77 -1.74
N HIS A 89 6.68 7.35 -2.67
CA HIS A 89 8.09 7.10 -2.40
C HIS A 89 8.82 8.35 -1.91
N ASP A 90 8.54 9.51 -2.53
CA ASP A 90 9.12 10.79 -2.14
C ASP A 90 8.67 11.22 -0.74
N VAL A 91 7.40 10.95 -0.39
CA VAL A 91 6.88 11.21 0.97
C VAL A 91 7.58 10.33 1.99
N VAL A 92 7.82 9.05 1.69
CA VAL A 92 8.56 8.14 2.57
C VAL A 92 10.01 8.56 2.73
N LEU A 93 10.66 9.02 1.66
CA LEU A 93 12.01 9.58 1.72
C LEU A 93 12.04 10.84 2.61
N ALA A 94 11.04 11.71 2.48
CA ALA A 94 10.92 12.89 3.33
C ALA A 94 10.69 12.52 4.80
N LEU A 95 9.89 11.49 5.12
CA LEU A 95 9.68 11.03 6.49
C LEU A 95 10.94 10.46 7.16
N LYS A 96 11.88 9.93 6.37
CA LYS A 96 13.18 9.46 6.86
C LYS A 96 14.14 10.62 7.20
N ASP A 97 13.87 11.81 6.69
CA ASP A 97 14.67 13.00 6.97
C ASP A 97 14.43 13.47 8.42
N LYS A 98 15.52 13.64 9.18
CA LYS A 98 15.47 14.10 10.57
C LYS A 98 14.87 15.50 10.70
N VAL A 99 14.95 16.30 9.63
CA VAL A 99 14.41 17.66 9.51
C VAL A 99 12.87 17.66 9.46
N VAL A 100 12.19 16.52 9.31
CA VAL A 100 10.71 16.49 9.29
C VAL A 100 10.10 16.36 10.70
N TRP A 101 10.87 15.96 11.69
CA TRP A 101 10.37 15.62 13.04
C TRP A 101 10.35 16.78 14.04
N PHE A 102 10.19 18.03 13.60
CA PHE A 102 10.12 19.20 14.48
C PHE A 102 8.80 19.29 15.28
N LYS A 103 8.87 19.92 16.46
CA LYS A 103 7.70 20.25 17.30
C LYS A 103 6.88 21.40 16.72
#